data_AF-A0A844QF74-F1
#
_entry.id   AF-A0A844QF74-F1
#
_cell.length_a   1.000
_cell.length_b   1.000
_cell.length_c   1.000
_cell.angle_alpha   90.00
_cell.angle_beta   90.00
_cell.angle_gamma   90.00
#
_symmetry.space_group_name_H-M   'P 1'
#
loop_
_entity.id
_entity.type
_entity.pdbx_description
1 polymer ?
#
loop_
_entity_poly.entity_id
_entity_poly.type
_entity_poly.pdbx_seq_one_letter_code
_entity_poly.pdbx_strand_id
1 'polypeptide(L)'
;MNRLPRSIGAVIGINLQLLWAAAFGFIAWVSWPGSAEWWGFGVLSVMMGLGSLGALVNALNAITGLYARDKALAELMAQGGPPKSARLAGHDDLKRAGMVE
;
A
#
# COMPACT_ATOMS: atom_id res chain seq x y z
N MET A 1 -9.29 18.99 9.27
CA MET A 1 -8.75 17.62 9.48
C MET A 1 -8.12 17.19 8.16
N ASN A 2 -6.84 17.51 7.97
CA ASN A 2 -6.13 17.25 6.71
C ASN A 2 -5.81 15.76 6.62
N ARG A 3 -6.52 15.03 5.77
CA ARG A 3 -6.14 13.64 5.43
C ARG A 3 -4.82 13.73 4.67
N LEU A 4 -3.75 13.18 5.25
CA LEU A 4 -2.49 12.98 4.53
C LEU A 4 -2.79 12.32 3.18
N PRO A 5 -2.12 12.72 2.08
CA PRO A 5 -2.40 12.15 0.78
C PRO A 5 -2.20 10.63 0.88
N ARG A 6 -3.31 9.88 0.73
CA ARG A 6 -3.26 8.42 0.63
C ARG A 6 -2.20 8.08 -0.40
N SER A 7 -1.35 7.13 -0.08
CA SER A 7 -0.35 6.61 -1.00
C SER A 7 -1.07 5.88 -2.15
N ILE A 8 -1.52 6.64 -3.16
CA ILE A 8 -2.27 6.13 -4.33
C ILE A 8 -1.45 5.01 -4.99
N GLY A 9 -0.14 5.17 -5.07
CA GLY A 9 0.77 4.14 -5.58
C GLY A 9 0.71 2.82 -4.80
N ALA A 10 0.64 2.87 -3.47
CA ALA A 10 0.51 1.64 -2.66
C ALA A 10 -0.84 0.95 -2.88
N VAL A 11 -1.92 1.72 -2.98
CA VAL A 11 -3.27 1.17 -3.25
C VAL A 11 -3.30 0.53 -4.63
N ILE A 12 -2.76 1.19 -5.66
CA ILE A 12 -2.66 0.61 -7.02
C ILE A 12 -1.81 -0.66 -7.00
N GLY A 13 -0.67 -0.64 -6.31
CA GLY A 13 0.21 -1.79 -6.18
C GLY A 13 -0.48 -3.01 -5.56
N ILE A 14 -1.22 -2.82 -4.47
CA ILE A 14 -2.00 -3.88 -3.83
C ILE A 14 -3.06 -4.45 -4.78
N ASN A 15 -3.81 -3.58 -5.46
CA ASN A 15 -4.86 -4.01 -6.40
C ASN A 15 -4.27 -4.80 -7.57
N LEU A 16 -3.11 -4.38 -8.10
CA LEU A 16 -2.41 -5.13 -9.14
C LEU A 16 -1.97 -6.51 -8.65
N GLN A 17 -1.45 -6.63 -7.43
CA GLN A 17 -1.07 -7.95 -6.89
C GLN A 17 -2.28 -8.86 -6.67
N LEU A 18 -3.41 -8.31 -6.22
CA LEU A 18 -4.66 -9.07 -6.11
C LEU A 18 -5.19 -9.50 -7.48
N LEU A 19 -5.09 -8.64 -8.49
CA LEU A 19 -5.45 -8.97 -9.87
C LEU A 19 -4.56 -10.10 -10.41
N TRP A 20 -3.24 -10.02 -10.19
CA TRP A 20 -2.32 -11.08 -10.58
C TRP A 20 -2.60 -12.39 -9.85
N ALA A 21 -2.88 -12.34 -8.54
CA ALA A 21 -3.25 -13.52 -7.77
C ALA A 21 -4.50 -14.18 -8.35
N ALA A 22 -5.54 -13.40 -8.66
CA ALA A 22 -6.76 -13.91 -9.28
C ALA A 22 -6.51 -14.47 -10.68
N ALA A 23 -5.72 -13.78 -11.51
CA ALA A 23 -5.40 -14.20 -12.87
C ALA A 23 -4.62 -15.53 -12.89
N PHE A 24 -3.58 -15.65 -12.07
CA PHE A 24 -2.83 -16.90 -11.96
C PHE A 24 -3.67 -18.04 -11.38
N GLY A 25 -4.52 -17.76 -10.38
CA GLY A 25 -5.43 -18.75 -9.82
C GLY A 25 -6.46 -19.24 -10.85
N PHE A 26 -6.99 -18.33 -11.66
CA PHE A 26 -7.92 -18.66 -12.74
C PHE A 26 -7.24 -19.50 -13.83
N ILE A 27 -6.03 -19.13 -14.26
CA ILE A 27 -5.27 -19.92 -15.23
C ILE A 27 -4.95 -21.30 -14.67
N ALA A 28 -4.55 -21.39 -13.41
CA ALA A 28 -4.31 -22.67 -12.73
C ALA A 28 -5.56 -23.56 -12.77
N TRP A 29 -6.72 -23.00 -12.45
CA TRP A 29 -7.99 -23.72 -12.48
C TRP A 29 -8.36 -24.21 -13.89
N VAL A 30 -8.31 -23.33 -14.89
CA VAL A 30 -8.70 -23.67 -16.27
C VAL A 30 -7.72 -24.65 -16.92
N SER A 31 -6.44 -24.58 -16.57
CA SER A 31 -5.42 -25.51 -17.06
C SER A 31 -5.38 -26.84 -16.32
N TRP A 32 -6.28 -27.10 -15.37
CA TRP A 32 -6.30 -28.38 -14.67
C TRP A 32 -6.60 -29.54 -15.65
N PRO A 33 -5.75 -30.58 -15.71
CA PRO A 33 -5.91 -31.64 -16.69
C PRO A 33 -7.11 -32.54 -16.35
N GLY A 34 -8.00 -32.72 -17.31
CA GLY A 34 -9.14 -33.65 -17.20
C GLY A 34 -8.80 -35.11 -17.50
N SER A 35 -7.66 -35.38 -18.15
CA SER A 35 -7.19 -36.73 -18.48
C SER A 35 -5.66 -36.84 -18.43
N ALA A 36 -5.15 -38.06 -18.30
CA ALA A 36 -3.72 -38.34 -18.12
C ALA A 36 -2.84 -37.94 -19.32
N GLU A 37 -3.41 -37.87 -20.53
CA GLU A 37 -2.71 -37.44 -21.74
C GLU A 37 -2.25 -35.98 -21.67
N TRP A 38 -2.90 -35.15 -20.83
CA TRP A 38 -2.65 -33.72 -20.69
C TRP A 38 -1.85 -33.39 -19.42
N TRP A 39 -1.11 -34.36 -18.87
CA TRP A 39 -0.40 -34.22 -17.58
C TRP A 39 0.52 -32.99 -17.48
N GLY A 40 1.11 -32.54 -18.60
CA GLY A 40 1.95 -31.34 -18.65
C GLY A 40 1.21 -30.07 -18.22
N PHE A 41 -0.09 -29.98 -18.50
CA PHE A 41 -0.93 -28.89 -18.01
C PHE A 41 -1.15 -28.94 -16.50
N GLY A 42 -1.08 -30.13 -15.88
CA GLY A 42 -1.08 -30.26 -14.43
C GLY A 42 0.13 -29.59 -13.78
N VAL A 43 1.33 -29.75 -14.35
CA VAL A 43 2.53 -29.07 -13.86
C VAL A 43 2.40 -27.56 -14.00
N LEU A 44 1.94 -27.09 -15.16
CA LEU A 44 1.68 -25.67 -15.39
C LEU A 44 0.65 -25.10 -14.40
N SER A 45 -0.45 -25.83 -14.18
CA SER A 45 -1.51 -25.48 -13.25
C SER A 45 -0.97 -25.31 -11.83
N VAL A 46 -0.13 -26.24 -11.36
CA VAL A 46 0.52 -26.15 -10.05
C VAL A 46 1.45 -24.94 -9.97
N MET A 47 2.28 -24.69 -10.99
CA MET A 47 3.16 -23.52 -11.01
C MET A 47 2.38 -22.21 -10.95
N MET A 48 1.27 -22.11 -11.70
CA MET A 48 0.39 -20.95 -11.67
C MET A 48 -0.33 -20.81 -10.33
N GLY A 49 -0.75 -21.93 -9.72
CA GLY A 49 -1.32 -21.94 -8.37
C GLY A 49 -0.36 -21.41 -7.32
N LEU A 50 0.91 -21.82 -7.37
CA LEU A 50 1.96 -21.29 -6.49
C LEU A 50 2.21 -19.79 -6.75
N GLY A 51 2.21 -19.36 -8.01
CA GLY A 51 2.29 -17.95 -8.38
C GLY A 51 1.14 -17.11 -7.81
N SER A 52 -0.09 -17.65 -7.86
CA SER A 52 -1.28 -17.04 -7.26
C SER A 52 -1.13 -16.85 -5.75
N LEU A 53 -0.70 -17.90 -5.03
CA LEU A 53 -0.45 -17.84 -3.59
C LEU A 53 0.65 -16.83 -3.24
N GLY A 54 1.75 -16.82 -3.99
CA GLY A 54 2.84 -15.86 -3.79
C GLY A 54 2.38 -14.41 -3.97
N ALA A 55 1.60 -14.13 -5.03
CA ALA A 55 1.02 -12.81 -5.26
C ALA A 55 0.05 -12.39 -4.13
N LEU A 56 -0.76 -13.34 -3.63
CA LEU A 56 -1.68 -13.09 -2.52
C LEU A 56 -0.93 -12.76 -1.22
N VAL A 57 0.12 -13.52 -0.88
CA VAL A 57 0.95 -13.26 0.30
C VAL A 57 1.61 -11.88 0.22
N ASN A 58 2.14 -11.51 -0.95
CA ASN A 58 2.71 -10.18 -1.16
C ASN A 58 1.66 -9.08 -0.97
N ALA A 59 0.44 -9.28 -1.45
CA ALA A 59 -0.64 -8.31 -1.32
C ALA A 59 -1.02 -8.12 0.16
N LEU A 60 -1.13 -9.22 0.92
CA LEU A 60 -1.39 -9.18 2.36
C LEU A 60 -0.28 -8.47 3.13
N ASN A 61 0.98 -8.74 2.81
CA ASN A 61 2.13 -8.05 3.42
C ASN A 61 2.10 -6.53 3.12
N ALA A 62 1.76 -6.14 1.88
CA ALA A 62 1.63 -4.74 1.52
C ALA A 62 0.46 -4.05 2.25
N ILE A 63 -0.67 -4.75 2.42
CA ILE A 63 -1.85 -4.24 3.17
C ILE A 63 -1.48 -4.03 4.64
N THR A 64 -0.88 -5.03 5.29
CA THR A 64 -0.50 -4.95 6.71
C THR A 64 0.54 -3.85 6.95
N GLY A 65 1.53 -3.72 6.07
CA GLY A 65 2.52 -2.65 6.12
C GLY A 65 1.90 -1.25 5.94
N LEU A 66 0.95 -1.10 5.00
CA LEU A 66 0.23 0.15 4.82
C LEU A 66 -0.60 0.51 6.05
N TYR A 67 -1.31 -0.47 6.63
CA TYR A 67 -2.09 -0.27 7.85
C TYR A 67 -1.22 0.13 9.04
N ALA A 68 -0.08 -0.53 9.26
CA ALA A 68 0.84 -0.21 10.35
C ALA A 68 1.38 1.22 10.21
N ARG A 69 1.74 1.64 9.00
CA ARG A 69 2.17 3.02 8.70
C ARG A 69 1.06 4.03 9.00
N ASP A 70 -0.16 3.78 8.51
CA ASP A 70 -1.29 4.69 8.73
C ASP A 70 -1.63 4.80 10.23
N LYS A 71 -1.54 3.69 10.97
CA LYS A 71 -1.71 3.67 12.42
C LYS A 71 -0.64 4.51 13.14
N ALA A 72 0.63 4.33 12.79
CA ALA A 72 1.73 5.09 13.38
C ALA A 72 1.61 6.60 13.09
N LEU A 73 1.20 6.97 11.87
CA LEU A 73 0.94 8.37 11.51
C LEU A 73 -0.24 8.96 12.30
N ALA A 74 -1.33 8.20 12.47
CA ALA A 74 -2.47 8.63 13.26
C ALA A 74 -2.09 8.86 14.74
N GLU A 75 -1.25 7.99 15.30
CA GLU A 75 -0.76 8.11 16.68
C GLU A 75 0.16 9.32 16.84
N LEU A 76 1.07 9.57 15.89
CA LEU A 76 1.90 10.79 15.86
C LEU A 76 1.05 12.06 15.75
N MET A 77 0.02 12.06 14.91
CA MET A 77 -0.90 13.20 14.77
C MET A 77 -1.78 13.40 16.01
N ALA A 78 -2.07 12.34 16.76
CA ALA A 78 -2.81 12.44 18.02
C ALA A 78 -1.93 13.02 19.16
N GLN A 79 -0.63 12.70 19.16
CA GLN A 79 0.34 13.22 20.13
C GLN A 79 0.82 14.64 19.79
N GLY A 80 0.91 14.97 18.49
CA GLY A 80 1.14 16.33 18.03
C GLY A 80 -0.12 17.15 18.19
N GLY A 81 -0.21 17.97 19.25
CA GLY A 81 -1.22 19.03 19.34
C GLY A 81 -1.25 19.88 18.05
N PRO A 82 -2.35 20.60 17.76
CA PRO A 82 -2.51 21.37 16.52
C PRO A 82 -1.21 22.13 16.26
N PRO A 83 -0.63 22.05 15.04
CA PRO A 83 0.65 22.68 14.76
C PRO A 83 0.56 24.08 15.34
N LYS A 84 1.44 24.43 16.29
CA LYS A 84 1.50 25.81 16.78
C LYS A 84 1.56 26.61 15.50
N SER A 85 0.48 27.30 15.19
CA SER A 85 0.48 28.31 14.16
C SER A 85 1.36 29.38 14.77
N ALA A 86 2.68 29.17 14.70
CA ALA A 86 3.58 30.27 14.69
C ALA A 86 3.03 31.09 13.54
N ARG A 87 2.32 32.18 13.87
CA ARG A 87 2.31 33.34 13.01
C ARG A 87 3.78 33.47 12.63
N LEU A 88 4.10 33.17 11.38
CA LEU A 88 5.38 33.56 10.82
C LEU A 88 5.50 35.02 11.23
N ALA A 89 6.44 35.30 12.14
CA ALA A 89 6.60 36.65 12.68
C ALA A 89 6.67 37.56 11.46
N GLY A 90 5.67 38.42 11.33
CA GLY A 90 5.62 39.33 10.19
C GLY A 90 6.86 40.22 10.25
N HIS A 91 7.22 40.83 9.13
CA HIS A 91 8.32 41.78 9.11
C HIS A 91 8.13 42.87 10.19
N ASP A 92 6.87 43.27 10.44
CA ASP A 92 6.48 44.17 11.52
C ASP A 92 6.74 43.62 12.93
N ASP A 93 6.53 42.32 13.16
CA ASP A 93 6.80 41.69 14.46
C ASP A 93 8.31 41.62 14.73
N LEU A 94 9.12 41.38 13.68
CA LEU A 94 10.58 41.38 13.75
C LEU A 94 11.16 42.78 13.95
N LYS A 95 10.59 43.80 13.30
CA LYS A 95 10.98 45.21 13.45
C LYS A 95 10.60 45.74 14.84
N ARG A 96 9.44 45.37 15.35
CA ARG A 96 8.99 45.74 16.71
C ARG A 96 9.79 45.04 17.81
N ALA A 97 10.36 43.87 17.52
CA ALA A 97 11.30 43.17 18.39
C ALA A 97 12.76 43.64 18.23
N GLY A 98 13.05 44.62 17.35
CA GLY A 98 14.39 45.17 17.15
C GLY A 98 15.36 44.21 16.46
N MET A 99 14.86 43.17 15.79
CA MET A 99 15.69 42.16 15.14
C MET A 99 16.10 42.54 13.70
N VAL A 100 15.40 43.50 13.08
CA VAL A 100 15.66 43.98 11.71
C VAL A 100 15.27 45.47 11.62
N GLU A 101 16.04 46.29 10.90
CA GLU A 101 15.78 47.73 10.65
C GLU A 101 14.75 47.99 9.53
#